data_AF-A0A494YYG7-F1
#
_entry.id   AF-A0A494YYG7-F1
#
_cell.length_a   1.000
_cell.length_b   1.000
_cell.length_c   1.000
_cell.angle_alpha   90.00
_cell.angle_beta   90.00
_cell.angle_gamma   90.00
#
_symmetry.space_group_name_H-M   'P 1'
#
loop_
_entity.id
_entity.type
_entity.pdbx_description
1 polymer ?
#
loop_
_entity_poly.entity_id
_entity_poly.type
_entity_poly.pdbx_seq_one_letter_code
_entity_poly.pdbx_strand_id
1 'polypeptide(L)'
;MVNGKNYRDVLVENYSQLTIHHIVMMEKNENRNVIITDKDGNIIDHSEHIKLLEDKLSIVNNQKIDMDKIIINEWKDSPYIASAHPYDIDENTDGYVVMFQSTKDLLQMVKGMNLHFAIAGVTSLIVLLIVYTILSKIITKPFIRIKDAQITDGD
;
A
#
# COMPACT_ATOMS: atom_id res chain seq x y z
N MET A 1 0.57 -10.59 -3.69
CA MET A 1 1.76 -11.45 -3.45
C MET A 1 1.41 -12.93 -3.49
N VAL A 2 0.30 -13.36 -2.89
CA VAL A 2 -0.19 -14.75 -3.00
C VAL A 2 -0.38 -15.18 -4.47
N ASN A 3 -0.91 -14.30 -5.32
CA ASN A 3 -1.09 -14.61 -6.75
C ASN A 3 0.22 -14.85 -7.50
N GLY A 4 1.29 -14.08 -7.22
CA GLY A 4 2.59 -14.25 -7.88
C GLY A 4 3.23 -15.60 -7.59
N LYS A 5 3.12 -16.06 -6.33
CA LYS A 5 3.52 -17.41 -5.93
C LYS A 5 2.70 -18.49 -6.64
N ASN A 6 1.37 -18.33 -6.68
CA ASN A 6 0.49 -19.29 -7.35
C ASN A 6 0.78 -19.37 -8.85
N TYR A 7 1.03 -18.24 -9.52
CA TYR A 7 1.40 -18.23 -10.94
C TYR A 7 2.73 -18.90 -11.19
N ARG A 8 3.74 -18.66 -10.35
CA ARG A 8 5.00 -19.41 -10.40
C ARG A 8 4.75 -20.92 -10.27
N ASP A 9 3.97 -21.34 -9.27
CA ASP A 9 3.72 -22.77 -9.02
C ASP A 9 3.01 -23.43 -10.22
N VAL A 10 2.02 -22.76 -10.82
CA VAL A 10 1.35 -23.24 -12.05
C VAL A 10 2.29 -23.28 -13.26
N LEU A 11 3.18 -22.28 -13.38
CA LEU A 11 4.18 -22.21 -14.45
C LEU A 11 5.18 -23.37 -14.35
N VAL A 12 5.58 -23.71 -13.11
CA VAL A 12 6.49 -24.82 -12.81
C VAL A 12 5.85 -26.17 -13.09
N GLU A 13 4.56 -26.34 -12.78
CA GLU A 13 3.85 -27.60 -13.04
C GLU A 13 3.60 -27.86 -14.54
N ASN A 14 3.33 -26.81 -15.32
CA ASN A 14 3.01 -26.94 -16.75
C ASN A 14 3.55 -25.76 -17.57
N TYR A 15 4.86 -25.77 -17.83
CA TYR A 15 5.49 -24.75 -18.66
C TYR A 15 5.06 -24.88 -20.13
N SER A 16 4.21 -23.96 -20.59
CA SER A 16 3.79 -23.87 -21.98
C SER A 16 3.43 -22.44 -22.35
N GLN A 17 3.51 -22.11 -23.64
CA GLN A 17 3.06 -20.82 -24.16
C GLN A 17 1.58 -20.54 -23.84
N LEU A 18 0.75 -21.59 -23.80
CA LEU A 18 -0.65 -21.46 -23.43
C LEU A 18 -0.80 -21.09 -21.94
N THR A 19 0.00 -21.69 -21.07
CA THR A 19 0.01 -21.41 -19.62
C THR A 19 0.44 -19.97 -19.36
N ILE A 20 1.54 -19.54 -20.00
CA ILE A 20 2.07 -18.17 -19.94
C ILE A 20 0.99 -17.18 -20.39
N HIS A 21 0.41 -17.40 -21.57
CA HIS A 21 -0.64 -16.55 -22.11
C HIS A 21 -1.87 -16.45 -21.19
N HIS A 22 -2.28 -17.58 -20.60
CA HIS A 22 -3.42 -17.61 -19.69
C HIS A 22 -3.16 -16.83 -18.39
N ILE A 23 -1.96 -16.96 -17.80
CA ILE A 23 -1.54 -16.19 -16.62
C ILE A 23 -1.57 -14.68 -16.92
N VAL A 24 -0.99 -14.30 -18.06
CA VAL A 24 -0.93 -12.91 -18.52
C VAL A 24 -2.33 -12.33 -18.74
N MET A 25 -3.23 -13.11 -19.33
CA MET A 25 -4.61 -12.70 -19.62
C MET A 25 -5.47 -12.57 -18.35
N MET A 26 -5.20 -13.35 -17.30
CA MET A 26 -5.97 -13.29 -16.06
C MET A 26 -5.80 -11.96 -15.32
N GLU A 27 -4.59 -11.40 -15.35
CA GLU A 27 -4.28 -10.15 -14.62
C GLU A 27 -4.60 -8.88 -15.42
N LYS A 28 -4.98 -9.00 -16.70
CA LYS A 28 -5.28 -7.88 -17.61
C LYS A 28 -6.40 -6.96 -17.12
N ASN A 29 -7.36 -7.47 -16.36
CA ASN A 29 -8.55 -6.73 -15.90
C ASN A 29 -8.47 -6.28 -14.44
N GLU A 30 -7.39 -6.60 -13.76
CA GLU A 30 -7.19 -6.27 -12.37
C GLU A 30 -6.18 -5.12 -12.31
N ASN A 31 -6.13 -4.30 -11.26
CA ASN A 31 -5.18 -3.16 -11.14
C ASN A 31 -3.72 -3.63 -10.92
N ARG A 32 -3.36 -4.68 -11.63
CA ARG A 32 -2.21 -5.54 -11.52
C ARG A 32 -1.66 -5.79 -12.92
N ASN A 33 -0.35 -5.94 -13.00
CA ASN A 33 0.33 -6.32 -14.22
C ASN A 33 1.33 -7.42 -13.89
N VAL A 34 1.54 -8.31 -14.85
CA VAL A 34 2.50 -9.40 -14.73
C VAL A 34 3.46 -9.34 -15.90
N ILE A 35 4.72 -9.61 -15.61
CA ILE A 35 5.80 -9.76 -16.59
C ILE A 35 6.49 -11.07 -16.30
N ILE A 36 6.66 -11.88 -17.32
CA ILE A 36 7.45 -13.11 -17.26
C ILE A 36 8.74 -12.83 -18.01
N THR A 37 9.86 -13.10 -17.36
CA THR A 37 11.20 -12.80 -17.86
C THR A 37 12.08 -14.04 -17.84
N ASP A 38 13.07 -14.10 -18.71
CA ASP A 38 14.17 -15.06 -18.60
C ASP A 38 15.16 -14.68 -17.49
N LYS A 39 16.15 -15.53 -17.26
CA LYS A 39 17.25 -15.30 -16.30
C LYS A 39 18.04 -14.01 -16.49
N ASP A 40 18.10 -13.50 -17.72
CA ASP A 40 18.83 -12.29 -18.11
C ASP A 40 17.93 -11.04 -17.99
N GLY A 41 16.65 -11.24 -17.62
CA GLY A 41 15.65 -10.20 -17.46
C GLY A 41 15.00 -9.76 -18.76
N ASN A 42 15.18 -10.51 -19.86
CA ASN A 42 14.47 -10.26 -21.11
C ASN A 42 13.02 -10.68 -20.96
N ILE A 43 12.10 -9.85 -21.46
CA ILE A 43 10.66 -10.09 -21.37
C ILE A 43 10.29 -11.23 -22.32
N ILE A 44 9.72 -12.30 -21.77
CA ILE A 44 9.13 -13.42 -22.52
C ILE A 44 7.68 -13.09 -22.90
N ASP A 45 6.89 -12.64 -21.92
CA ASP A 45 5.50 -12.22 -22.13
C ASP A 45 5.05 -11.24 -21.02
N HIS A 46 4.03 -10.44 -21.28
CA HIS A 46 3.57 -9.40 -20.37
C HIS A 46 2.09 -9.03 -20.55
N SER A 47 1.46 -8.51 -19.49
CA SER A 47 0.11 -7.94 -19.59
C SER A 47 0.11 -6.62 -20.37
N GLU A 48 -1.01 -6.30 -21.03
CA GLU A 48 -1.13 -5.26 -22.09
C GLU A 48 -0.67 -3.83 -21.71
N HIS A 49 -0.60 -3.48 -20.43
CA HIS A 49 -0.31 -2.12 -19.95
C HIS A 49 1.17 -1.87 -19.58
N ILE A 50 2.11 -2.65 -20.13
CA ILE A 50 3.50 -2.72 -19.63
C ILE A 50 4.45 -1.61 -20.10
N LYS A 51 4.16 -0.87 -21.18
CA LYS A 51 5.11 0.09 -21.79
C LYS A 51 5.68 1.16 -20.83
N LEU A 52 4.97 1.46 -19.74
CA LEU A 52 5.42 2.40 -18.70
C LEU A 52 6.23 1.74 -17.58
N LEU A 53 6.26 0.41 -17.54
CA LEU A 53 6.92 -0.42 -16.54
C LEU A 53 8.21 -1.08 -17.05
N GLU A 54 8.45 -1.10 -18.37
CA GLU A 54 9.70 -1.60 -18.98
C GLU A 54 10.94 -0.92 -18.40
N ASP A 55 10.93 0.42 -18.25
CA ASP A 55 12.05 1.16 -17.65
C ASP A 55 12.33 0.74 -16.19
N LYS A 56 11.31 0.21 -15.50
CA LYS A 56 11.39 -0.23 -14.10
C LYS A 56 11.87 -1.67 -13.93
N LEU A 57 11.93 -2.46 -15.01
CA LEU A 57 12.49 -3.83 -14.98
C LEU A 57 14.02 -3.85 -14.78
N SER A 58 14.70 -2.73 -15.00
CA SER A 58 16.14 -2.58 -14.72
C SER A 58 16.54 -3.03 -13.30
N ILE A 59 15.59 -3.04 -12.37
CA ILE A 59 15.76 -3.48 -10.98
C ILE A 59 15.97 -5.01 -10.88
N VAL A 60 15.37 -5.79 -11.79
CA VAL A 60 15.52 -7.25 -11.86
C VAL A 60 16.82 -7.63 -12.58
N ASN A 61 17.24 -6.87 -13.59
CA ASN A 61 18.46 -7.15 -14.37
C ASN A 61 19.76 -7.14 -13.54
N ASN A 62 19.81 -6.41 -12.44
CA ASN A 62 21.05 -6.21 -11.67
C ASN A 62 21.12 -7.04 -10.38
N GLN A 63 20.07 -7.79 -10.03
CA GLN A 63 20.04 -8.54 -8.78
C GLN A 63 19.49 -9.94 -9.03
N LYS A 64 20.31 -10.97 -8.75
CA LYS A 64 19.84 -12.35 -8.74
C LYS A 64 18.88 -12.53 -7.56
N ILE A 65 17.63 -12.87 -7.85
CA ILE A 65 16.58 -13.04 -6.83
C ILE A 65 16.37 -14.54 -6.64
N ASP A 66 17.00 -15.12 -5.62
CA ASP A 66 16.91 -16.57 -5.38
C ASP A 66 15.62 -16.98 -4.64
N MET A 67 14.84 -16.02 -4.12
CA MET A 67 13.60 -16.27 -3.37
C MET A 67 12.55 -15.18 -3.61
N ASP A 68 11.28 -15.51 -3.38
CA ASP A 68 10.15 -14.56 -3.45
C ASP A 68 10.44 -13.29 -2.66
N LYS A 69 10.48 -12.13 -3.34
CA LYS A 69 10.86 -10.86 -2.71
C LYS A 69 10.06 -9.68 -3.24
N ILE A 70 9.78 -8.72 -2.36
CA ILE A 70 9.29 -7.39 -2.72
C ILE A 70 10.46 -6.56 -3.24
N ILE A 71 10.42 -6.16 -4.52
CA ILE A 71 11.50 -5.38 -5.17
C ILE A 71 11.24 -3.88 -5.11
N ILE A 72 9.98 -3.46 -5.05
CA ILE A 72 9.57 -2.06 -4.83
C ILE A 72 8.52 -2.04 -3.73
N ASN A 73 8.80 -1.36 -2.62
CA ASN A 73 7.93 -1.32 -1.44
C ASN A 73 7.55 0.12 -1.03
N GLU A 74 8.12 1.15 -1.65
CA GLU A 74 7.83 2.55 -1.35
C GLU A 74 6.44 2.97 -1.87
N TRP A 75 5.38 2.38 -1.33
CA TRP A 75 4.00 2.60 -1.81
C TRP A 75 3.51 4.05 -1.70
N LYS A 76 4.16 4.87 -0.86
CA LYS A 76 3.86 6.29 -0.67
C LYS A 76 4.39 7.15 -1.82
N ASP A 77 5.57 6.81 -2.33
CA ASP A 77 6.33 7.62 -3.29
C ASP A 77 6.39 6.97 -4.68
N SER A 78 6.08 5.68 -4.77
CA SER A 78 6.00 4.92 -6.02
C SER A 78 4.55 4.68 -6.43
N PRO A 79 4.21 4.84 -7.73
CA PRO A 79 2.89 4.50 -8.26
C PRO A 79 2.59 2.99 -8.25
N TYR A 80 3.58 2.15 -7.92
CA TYR A 80 3.43 0.69 -7.89
C TYR A 80 4.23 0.06 -6.74
N ILE A 81 3.71 -1.05 -6.21
CA ILE A 81 4.46 -2.04 -5.44
C ILE A 81 4.79 -3.18 -6.40
N ALA A 82 6.00 -3.71 -6.34
CA ALA A 82 6.42 -4.79 -7.23
C ALA A 82 7.03 -5.96 -6.45
N SER A 83 6.77 -7.18 -6.91
CA SER A 83 7.33 -8.41 -6.36
C SER A 83 7.88 -9.30 -7.44
N ALA A 84 9.00 -9.95 -7.16
CA ALA A 84 9.64 -10.91 -8.05
C ALA A 84 9.57 -12.30 -7.43
N HIS A 85 9.22 -13.27 -8.27
CA HIS A 85 9.10 -14.67 -7.93
C HIS A 85 9.95 -15.47 -8.92
N PRO A 86 11.13 -15.96 -8.52
CA PRO A 86 11.97 -16.76 -9.41
C PRO A 86 11.29 -18.09 -9.73
N TYR A 87 11.43 -18.57 -10.96
CA TYR A 87 11.03 -19.91 -11.36
C TYR A 87 12.21 -20.63 -12.00
N ASP A 88 12.27 -21.93 -11.79
CA ASP A 88 13.28 -22.83 -12.32
C ASP A 88 12.55 -24.10 -12.79
N ILE A 89 12.51 -24.31 -14.11
CA ILE A 89 11.91 -25.50 -14.74
C ILE A 89 12.99 -26.56 -14.99
N ASP A 90 14.13 -26.13 -15.55
CA ASP A 90 15.26 -26.96 -15.92
C ASP A 90 16.54 -26.12 -16.11
N GLU A 91 17.68 -26.76 -16.41
CA GLU A 91 19.00 -26.11 -16.58
C GLU A 91 19.03 -24.98 -17.63
N ASN A 92 18.04 -24.90 -18.53
CA ASN A 92 17.97 -23.89 -19.59
C ASN A 92 16.75 -22.97 -19.49
N THR A 93 15.84 -23.22 -18.55
CA THR A 93 14.53 -22.56 -18.45
C THR A 93 14.31 -22.05 -17.03
N ASP A 94 14.98 -20.94 -16.73
CA ASP A 94 14.88 -20.19 -15.49
C ASP A 94 14.59 -18.71 -15.75
N GLY A 95 14.02 -18.03 -14.76
CA GLY A 95 13.63 -16.64 -14.90
C GLY A 95 12.80 -16.11 -13.74
N TYR A 96 12.07 -15.03 -13.98
CA TYR A 96 11.28 -14.35 -12.96
C TYR A 96 9.87 -14.03 -13.41
N VAL A 97 8.90 -14.31 -12.54
CA VAL A 97 7.55 -13.75 -12.60
C VAL A 97 7.53 -12.48 -11.76
N VAL A 98 7.38 -11.33 -12.41
CA VAL A 98 7.34 -10.02 -11.77
C VAL A 98 5.91 -9.50 -11.78
N MET A 99 5.37 -9.29 -10.59
CA MET A 99 4.03 -8.75 -10.38
C MET A 99 4.13 -7.27 -9.99
N PHE A 100 3.30 -6.44 -10.61
CA PHE A 100 3.17 -5.02 -10.31
C PHE A 100 1.74 -4.73 -9.86
N GLN A 101 1.59 -4.08 -8.71
CA GLN A 101 0.31 -3.65 -8.16
C GLN A 101 0.27 -2.13 -8.10
N SER A 102 -0.75 -1.51 -8.71
CA SER A 102 -0.97 -0.07 -8.61
C SER A 102 -1.23 0.36 -7.16
N THR A 103 -0.57 1.42 -6.71
CA THR A 103 -0.79 2.02 -5.37
C THR A 103 -1.86 3.11 -5.39
N LYS A 104 -2.41 3.45 -6.57
CA LYS A 104 -3.37 4.55 -6.73
C LYS A 104 -4.60 4.39 -5.84
N ASP A 105 -5.20 3.21 -5.82
CA ASP A 105 -6.40 2.94 -5.01
C ASP A 105 -6.08 3.00 -3.52
N LEU A 106 -4.92 2.44 -3.13
CA LEU A 106 -4.43 2.46 -1.76
C LEU A 106 -4.19 3.91 -1.28
N LEU A 107 -3.53 4.73 -2.11
CA LEU A 107 -3.30 6.15 -1.84
C LEU A 107 -4.62 6.93 -1.75
N GLN A 108 -5.59 6.63 -2.61
CA GLN A 108 -6.90 7.28 -2.59
C GLN A 108 -7.69 6.92 -1.32
N MET A 109 -7.67 5.66 -0.93
CA MET A 109 -8.30 5.18 0.30
C MET A 109 -7.67 5.82 1.54
N VAL A 110 -6.33 5.84 1.61
CA VAL A 110 -5.59 6.51 2.71
C VAL A 110 -5.92 8.00 2.76
N LYS A 111 -5.99 8.69 1.62
CA LYS A 111 -6.37 10.11 1.56
C LYS A 111 -7.79 10.34 2.06
N GLY A 112 -8.76 9.53 1.64
CA GLY A 112 -10.14 9.62 2.12
C GLY A 112 -10.25 9.42 3.63
N MET A 113 -9.53 8.43 4.16
CA MET A 113 -9.50 8.16 5.60
C MET A 113 -8.86 9.31 6.39
N ASN A 114 -7.75 9.87 5.92
CA ASN A 114 -7.09 11.02 6.56
C ASN A 114 -8.01 12.25 6.63
N LEU A 115 -8.86 12.46 5.62
CA LEU A 115 -9.85 13.54 5.64
C LEU A 115 -10.87 13.34 6.78
N HIS A 116 -11.40 12.13 6.94
CA HIS A 116 -12.32 11.82 8.04
C HIS A 116 -11.66 12.02 9.40
N PHE A 117 -10.40 11.60 9.57
CA PHE A 117 -9.65 11.84 10.80
C PHE A 117 -9.44 13.33 11.08
N ALA A 118 -9.12 14.13 10.06
CA ALA A 118 -8.97 15.57 10.22
C ALA A 118 -10.27 16.25 10.67
N ILE A 119 -11.40 15.88 10.05
CA ILE A 119 -12.73 16.40 10.42
C ILE A 119 -13.07 15.99 11.87
N ALA A 120 -12.85 14.73 12.24
CA ALA A 120 -13.09 14.23 13.59
C ALA A 120 -12.22 14.97 14.62
N GLY A 121 -10.93 15.19 14.32
CA GLY A 121 -10.00 15.92 15.17
C GLY A 121 -10.43 17.37 15.41
N VAL A 122 -10.77 18.11 14.35
CA VAL A 122 -11.25 19.49 14.45
C VAL A 122 -12.56 19.55 15.24
N THR A 123 -13.49 18.63 14.97
CA THR A 123 -14.77 18.56 15.68
C THR A 123 -14.57 18.30 17.17
N SER A 124 -13.66 17.39 17.52
CA SER A 124 -13.33 17.10 18.92
C SER A 124 -12.78 18.33 19.64
N LEU A 125 -11.92 19.11 18.99
CA LEU A 125 -11.32 20.32 19.54
C LEU A 125 -12.38 21.41 19.79
N ILE A 126 -13.33 21.56 18.87
CA ILE A 126 -14.48 22.47 19.02
C ILE A 126 -15.34 22.06 20.21
N VAL A 127 -15.69 20.77 20.30
CA VAL A 127 -16.50 20.24 21.42
C VAL A 127 -15.78 20.46 22.74
N LEU A 128 -14.46 20.24 22.79
CA LEU A 128 -13.65 20.48 23.98
C LEU A 128 -13.71 21.94 24.43
N LEU A 129 -13.58 22.90 23.51
CA LEU A 129 -13.68 24.34 23.81
C LEU A 129 -15.07 24.72 24.33
N ILE A 130 -16.12 24.14 23.77
CA ILE A 130 -17.50 24.34 24.23
C ILE A 130 -17.65 23.84 25.66
N VAL A 131 -17.26 22.59 25.92
CA VAL A 131 -17.32 21.97 27.25
C VAL A 131 -16.50 22.78 28.26
N TYR A 132 -15.28 23.17 27.91
CA TYR A 132 -14.41 24.00 28.75
C TYR A 132 -15.06 25.34 29.10
N THR A 133 -15.67 26.02 28.13
CA THR A 133 -16.34 27.31 28.36
C THR A 133 -17.54 27.17 29.29
N ILE A 134 -18.33 26.10 29.13
CA ILE A 134 -19.48 25.80 29.99
C ILE A 134 -18.99 25.54 31.42
N LEU A 135 -18.00 24.67 31.61
CA LEU A 135 -17.43 24.38 32.93
C LEU A 135 -16.83 25.62 33.59
N SER A 136 -16.09 26.43 32.83
CA SER A 136 -15.50 27.67 33.31
C SER A 136 -16.56 28.67 33.79
N LYS A 137 -17.65 28.88 33.02
CA LYS A 137 -18.72 29.81 33.39
C LYS A 137 -19.63 29.28 34.49
N ILE A 138 -19.96 27.99 34.50
CA ILE A 138 -20.97 27.43 35.41
C ILE A 138 -20.37 27.01 36.75
N ILE A 139 -19.17 26.44 36.77
CA ILE A 139 -18.57 25.90 38.01
C ILE A 139 -17.53 26.87 38.58
N THR A 140 -16.62 27.36 37.75
CA THR A 140 -15.45 28.11 38.26
C THR A 140 -15.84 29.50 38.77
N LYS A 141 -16.73 30.23 38.07
CA LYS A 141 -17.19 31.56 38.50
C LYS A 141 -17.91 31.58 39.85
N PRO A 142 -18.88 30.71 40.16
CA PRO A 142 -19.50 30.73 41.49
C PRO A 142 -18.54 30.26 42.60
N PHE A 143 -17.60 29.35 42.30
CA PHE A 143 -16.64 28.87 43.31
C PHE A 143 -15.69 29.96 43.82
N ILE A 144 -15.21 30.85 42.93
CA ILE A 144 -14.37 32.00 43.34
C ILE A 144 -15.17 32.95 44.24
N ARG A 145 -16.45 33.17 43.93
CA ARG A 145 -17.34 34.04 44.71
C ARG A 145 -17.59 33.53 46.13
N ILE A 146 -17.57 32.22 46.33
CA ILE A 146 -17.75 31.61 47.67
C ILE A 146 -16.47 31.76 48.51
N LYS A 147 -15.28 31.72 47.89
CA LYS A 147 -14.02 31.96 48.60
C LYS A 147 -13.91 33.39 49.15
N ASP A 148 -14.36 34.39 48.42
CA ASP A 148 -14.25 35.80 48.85
C ASP A 148 -15.21 36.13 50.01
N ALA A 149 -16.37 35.45 50.08
CA ALA A 149 -17.32 35.64 51.17
C ALA A 149 -16.83 35.08 52.51
N GLN A 150 -15.99 34.04 52.50
CA GLN A 150 -15.44 33.46 53.74
C GLN A 150 -14.29 34.27 54.36
N ILE A 151 -13.63 35.15 53.59
CA ILE A 151 -12.52 35.97 54.08
C ILE A 151 -13.01 37.28 54.70
N THR A 152 -14.22 37.75 54.35
CA THR A 152 -14.77 39.03 54.85
C THR A 152 -15.51 38.89 56.21
N ASP A 153 -15.89 37.68 56.61
CA ASP A 153 -16.56 37.40 57.90
C ASP A 153 -15.57 36.99 59.02
N GLY A 154 -14.27 37.14 58.79
CA GLY A 154 -13.19 36.72 59.71
C GLY A 154 -12.34 37.85 60.30
N ASP A 155 -12.78 39.11 60.21
CA ASP A 155 -12.13 40.32 60.78
C ASP A 155 -13.02 40.99 61.84
#